data_AF-A0A959CBZ6-F1
#
_entry.id   AF-A0A959CBZ6-F1
#
_cell.length_a   1.000
_cell.length_b   1.000
_cell.length_c   1.000
_cell.angle_alpha   90.00
_cell.angle_beta   90.00
_cell.angle_gamma   90.00
#
_symmetry.space_group_name_H-M   'P 1'
#
loop_
_entity.id
_entity.type
_entity.pdbx_description
1 polymer ?
#
loop_
_entity_poly.entity_id
_entity_poly.type
_entity_poly.pdbx_seq_one_letter_code
_entity_poly.pdbx_strand_id
1 'polypeptide(L)'
;SWYRGPLSVRTTMTDFTLPATAADELLVLDNASGMFDASYAAAWQLGRLMALEDRQFSLQLYNLKRRNSLESKREAQKSQGRSHLDIGNTSHNDGLADTTAKIKDWLKRRHILDQVPFQYLIPYEDMLPVESIRFFNIDPKWVLCLKDGACSIGRTSSDDLNLDNSTNLAAADDVPAMSGFLMRSALVSGYPGLQILGFSGTVPGNAGEDHASCLPVVRMERLSDEILLCIFEGDIHTLDFFQKPDVLHFGVDSDGTNYSKQLRRADGSNLPPSAEAFTFTDVEFWHDKTLRVANFDKMAVSAATSLKATLITELGKLSEDSSEFDVFTSADFAMEMLEGAEKVRFVRP
;
A
#
# COMPACT_ATOMS: atom_id res chain seq x y z
N SER A 1 -25.29 -16.51 -3.25
CA SER A 1 -24.64 -15.74 -2.17
C SER A 1 -23.75 -14.70 -2.79
N TRP A 2 -23.47 -13.60 -2.07
CA TRP A 2 -22.49 -12.60 -2.46
C TRP A 2 -21.15 -12.86 -1.78
N TYR A 3 -20.07 -12.42 -2.43
CA TYR A 3 -18.73 -12.50 -1.88
C TYR A 3 -18.02 -11.16 -2.13
N ARG A 4 -17.40 -10.63 -1.07
CA ARG A 4 -16.48 -9.51 -1.09
C ARG A 4 -15.16 -9.95 -0.45
N GLY A 5 -14.06 -9.46 -1.02
CA GLY A 5 -12.72 -9.70 -0.48
C GLY A 5 -12.47 -8.92 0.81
N PRO A 6 -11.25 -9.00 1.37
CA PRO A 6 -10.82 -8.22 2.53
C PRO A 6 -10.76 -6.71 2.25
N LEU A 7 -10.75 -6.31 0.98
CA LEU A 7 -10.56 -4.93 0.53
C LEU A 7 -11.93 -4.28 0.45
N SER A 8 -12.27 -3.44 1.43
CA SER A 8 -13.57 -2.77 1.51
C SER A 8 -13.45 -1.26 1.47
N VAL A 9 -14.43 -0.60 0.85
CA VAL A 9 -14.59 0.86 0.87
C VAL A 9 -15.35 1.31 2.13
N ARG A 10 -16.08 0.40 2.79
CA ARG A 10 -16.86 0.66 4.01
C ARG A 10 -16.67 -0.47 5.02
N THR A 11 -16.41 -0.12 6.27
CA THR A 11 -16.45 -1.08 7.38
C THR A 11 -17.91 -1.43 7.65
N THR A 12 -18.40 -2.54 7.09
CA THR A 12 -19.75 -3.04 7.39
C THR A 12 -19.73 -3.66 8.79
N MET A 13 -20.33 -2.97 9.75
CA MET A 13 -20.51 -3.50 11.10
C MET A 13 -21.62 -4.55 11.10
N THR A 14 -21.25 -5.83 11.07
CA THR A 14 -22.15 -6.96 11.33
C THR A 14 -21.84 -7.58 12.68
N ASP A 15 -22.86 -7.87 13.48
CA ASP A 15 -22.69 -8.52 14.79
C ASP A 15 -22.63 -10.04 14.61
N PHE A 16 -21.42 -10.62 14.75
CA PHE A 16 -21.22 -12.05 14.92
C PHE A 16 -20.15 -12.28 15.99
N THR A 17 -20.21 -13.42 16.66
CA THR A 17 -19.30 -13.77 17.75
C THR A 17 -18.23 -14.73 17.26
N LEU A 18 -16.97 -14.44 17.57
CA LEU A 18 -15.85 -15.37 17.39
C LEU A 18 -15.45 -15.91 18.78
N PRO A 19 -14.92 -17.14 18.87
CA PRO A 19 -14.63 -18.10 17.80
C PRO A 19 -15.88 -18.80 17.23
N ALA A 20 -15.90 -19.05 15.92
CA ALA A 20 -17.02 -19.73 15.25
C ALA A 20 -16.86 -21.25 15.27
N THR A 21 -17.96 -21.99 15.37
CA THR A 21 -17.97 -23.46 15.32
C THR A 21 -17.80 -23.99 13.90
N ALA A 22 -18.47 -23.35 12.94
CA ALA A 22 -18.47 -23.68 11.53
C ALA A 22 -18.57 -22.42 10.68
N ALA A 23 -18.21 -22.53 9.39
CA ALA A 23 -18.30 -21.38 8.48
C ALA A 23 -19.73 -20.87 8.28
N ASP A 24 -20.74 -21.74 8.40
CA ASP A 24 -22.15 -21.38 8.19
C ASP A 24 -22.66 -20.39 9.24
N GLU A 25 -22.02 -20.35 10.42
CA GLU A 25 -22.31 -19.38 11.50
C GLU A 25 -21.90 -17.95 11.12
N LEU A 26 -21.02 -17.80 10.12
CA LEU A 26 -20.51 -16.53 9.63
C LEU A 26 -21.21 -16.05 8.35
N LEU A 27 -22.30 -16.70 7.95
CA LEU A 27 -23.14 -16.22 6.85
C LEU A 27 -23.98 -15.03 7.34
N VAL A 28 -23.88 -13.89 6.65
CA VAL A 28 -24.66 -12.70 6.98
C VAL A 28 -25.78 -12.54 5.98
N LEU A 29 -27.02 -12.40 6.44
CA LEU A 29 -28.14 -12.09 5.56
C LEU A 29 -28.17 -10.59 5.26
N ASP A 30 -28.11 -10.22 3.98
CA ASP A 30 -28.40 -8.85 3.57
C ASP A 30 -29.91 -8.65 3.45
N ASN A 31 -30.47 -7.83 4.34
CA ASN A 31 -31.90 -7.56 4.40
C ASN A 31 -32.41 -6.78 3.17
N ALA A 32 -31.54 -6.09 2.43
CA ALA A 32 -31.94 -5.34 1.25
C ALA A 32 -32.16 -6.25 0.03
N SER A 33 -31.27 -7.22 -0.19
CA SER A 33 -31.33 -8.13 -1.33
C SER A 33 -31.98 -9.49 -1.02
N GLY A 34 -32.10 -9.85 0.26
CA GLY A 34 -32.52 -11.19 0.68
C GLY A 34 -31.47 -12.27 0.37
N MET A 35 -30.25 -11.89 -0.03
CA MET A 35 -29.17 -12.82 -0.34
C MET A 35 -28.20 -12.95 0.85
N PHE A 36 -27.62 -14.14 1.00
CA PHE A 36 -26.55 -14.37 1.97
C PHE A 36 -25.22 -13.84 1.46
N ASP A 37 -24.54 -13.07 2.29
CA ASP A 37 -23.13 -12.71 2.17
C ASP A 37 -22.26 -13.82 2.79
N ALA A 38 -21.45 -14.45 1.94
CA ALA A 38 -20.57 -15.56 2.30
C ALA A 38 -19.12 -15.12 2.59
N SER A 39 -18.85 -13.82 2.69
CA SER A 39 -17.49 -13.28 2.74
C SER A 39 -16.72 -13.69 3.98
N TYR A 40 -17.35 -13.60 5.15
CA TYR A 40 -16.75 -14.00 6.42
C TYR A 40 -16.62 -15.52 6.54
N ALA A 41 -17.62 -16.26 6.05
CA ALA A 41 -17.57 -17.72 5.95
C ALA A 41 -16.42 -18.21 5.05
N ALA A 42 -16.24 -17.56 3.89
CA ALA A 42 -15.16 -17.84 2.96
C ALA A 42 -13.78 -17.48 3.54
N ALA A 43 -13.67 -16.35 4.26
CA ALA A 43 -12.44 -15.97 4.97
C ALA A 43 -12.03 -17.02 6.00
N TRP A 44 -13.00 -17.53 6.77
CA TRP A 44 -12.78 -18.56 7.78
C TRP A 44 -12.33 -19.89 7.17
N GLN A 45 -12.96 -20.33 6.06
CA GLN A 45 -12.52 -21.53 5.36
C GLN A 45 -11.14 -21.36 4.74
N LEU A 46 -10.85 -20.19 4.15
CA LEU A 46 -9.53 -19.89 3.61
C LEU A 46 -8.45 -19.96 4.70
N GLY A 47 -8.72 -19.39 5.88
CA GLY A 47 -7.82 -19.48 7.03
C GLY A 47 -7.48 -20.92 7.41
N ARG A 48 -8.48 -21.81 7.43
CA ARG A 48 -8.27 -23.25 7.67
C ARG A 48 -7.39 -23.89 6.62
N LEU A 49 -7.65 -23.60 5.34
CA LEU A 49 -6.88 -24.16 4.22
C LEU A 49 -5.42 -23.71 4.28
N MET A 50 -5.18 -22.42 4.49
CA MET A 50 -3.82 -21.87 4.63
C MET A 50 -3.07 -22.47 5.83
N ALA A 51 -3.77 -22.68 6.93
CA ALA A 51 -3.18 -23.29 8.12
C ALA A 51 -2.89 -24.79 7.91
N LEU A 52 -3.70 -25.51 7.12
CA LEU A 52 -3.45 -26.91 6.74
C LEU A 52 -2.29 -27.05 5.75
N GLU A 53 -2.12 -26.06 4.87
CA GLU A 53 -0.99 -26.00 3.93
C GLU A 53 0.34 -25.83 4.67
N ASP A 54 0.38 -24.96 5.68
CA ASP A 54 1.57 -24.77 6.51
C ASP A 54 1.70 -25.85 7.59
N ARG A 55 2.48 -26.90 7.26
CA ARG A 55 2.80 -27.99 8.18
C ARG A 55 3.43 -27.51 9.50
N GLN A 56 4.29 -26.49 9.46
CA GLN A 56 4.98 -26.02 10.66
C GLN A 56 3.99 -25.36 11.62
N PHE A 57 3.13 -24.49 11.08
CA PHE A 57 2.06 -23.86 11.84
C PHE A 57 1.09 -24.89 12.43
N SER A 58 0.60 -25.83 11.62
CA SER A 58 -0.33 -26.88 12.05
C SER A 58 0.20 -27.71 13.22
N LEU A 59 1.47 -28.12 13.17
CA LEU A 59 2.09 -28.91 14.25
C LEU A 59 2.26 -28.08 15.53
N GLN A 60 2.67 -26.82 15.41
CA GLN A 60 2.82 -25.92 16.56
C GLN A 60 1.48 -25.65 17.23
N LEU A 61 0.44 -25.34 16.44
CA LEU A 61 -0.91 -25.12 16.95
C LEU A 61 -1.46 -26.38 17.62
N TYR A 62 -1.31 -27.55 17.00
CA TYR A 62 -1.73 -28.82 17.59
C TYR A 62 -1.06 -29.08 18.95
N ASN A 63 0.26 -28.89 19.03
CA ASN A 63 1.01 -29.07 20.28
C ASN A 63 0.59 -28.06 21.37
N LEU A 64 0.29 -26.82 20.98
CA LEU A 64 -0.24 -25.80 21.89
C LEU A 64 -1.60 -26.20 22.44
N LYS A 65 -2.55 -26.53 21.56
CA LYS A 65 -3.90 -26.95 21.96
C LYS A 65 -3.90 -28.20 22.83
N ARG A 66 -3.09 -29.21 22.47
CA ARG A 66 -2.94 -30.43 23.28
C ARG A 66 -2.46 -30.11 24.69
N ARG A 67 -1.53 -29.17 24.84
CA ARG A 67 -1.02 -28.75 26.15
C ARG A 67 -2.08 -28.01 26.97
N ASN A 68 -2.74 -27.02 26.37
CA ASN A 68 -3.82 -26.26 27.03
C ASN A 68 -4.97 -27.18 27.46
N SER A 69 -5.30 -28.21 26.67
CA SER A 69 -6.29 -29.24 27.02
C SER A 69 -5.85 -30.09 28.21
N LEU A 70 -4.56 -30.44 28.32
CA LEU A 70 -4.03 -31.17 29.47
C LEU A 70 -4.00 -30.31 30.73
N GLU A 71 -3.63 -29.04 30.62
CA GLU A 71 -3.60 -28.08 31.74
C GLU A 71 -5.00 -27.81 32.28
N SER A 72 -5.97 -27.49 31.42
CA SER A 72 -7.37 -27.31 31.81
C SER A 72 -7.96 -28.57 32.47
N LYS A 73 -7.64 -29.78 31.98
CA LYS A 73 -8.04 -31.05 32.63
C LYS A 73 -7.40 -31.23 34.00
N ARG A 74 -6.11 -30.88 34.16
CA ARG A 74 -5.41 -30.93 35.46
C ARG A 74 -6.03 -29.96 36.46
N GLU A 75 -6.37 -28.74 36.03
CA GLU A 75 -7.03 -27.73 36.85
C GLU A 75 -8.43 -28.17 37.28
N ALA A 76 -9.23 -28.68 36.34
CA ALA A 76 -10.55 -29.24 36.63
C ALA A 76 -10.46 -30.40 37.64
N GLN A 77 -9.47 -31.29 37.50
CA GLN A 77 -9.28 -32.41 38.42
C GLN A 77 -8.82 -31.99 39.82
N LYS A 78 -7.95 -30.97 39.92
CA LYS A 78 -7.55 -30.35 41.20
C LYS A 78 -8.76 -29.76 41.92
N SER A 79 -9.63 -29.05 41.19
CA SER A 79 -10.86 -28.48 41.76
C SER A 79 -11.85 -29.55 42.27
N GLN A 80 -11.82 -30.76 41.70
CA GLN A 80 -12.68 -31.87 42.09
C GLN A 80 -12.08 -32.77 43.20
N GLY A 81 -10.94 -32.39 43.79
CA GLY A 81 -10.37 -33.08 44.96
C GLY A 81 -9.82 -34.50 44.68
N ARG A 82 -9.57 -34.86 43.42
CA ARG A 82 -9.00 -36.16 43.05
C ARG A 82 -7.47 -36.11 43.09
N SER A 83 -6.86 -36.79 44.07
CA SER A 83 -5.41 -36.99 44.15
C SER A 83 -4.96 -38.01 43.10
N HIS A 84 -4.08 -37.61 42.18
CA HIS A 84 -3.42 -38.51 41.24
C HIS A 84 -1.94 -38.63 41.58
N LEU A 85 -1.31 -39.71 41.10
CA LEU A 85 0.15 -39.88 41.16
C LEU A 85 0.81 -38.73 40.41
N ASP A 86 1.63 -37.97 41.12
CA ASP A 86 2.46 -36.91 40.55
C ASP A 86 3.61 -37.58 39.78
N ILE A 87 3.30 -38.06 38.57
CA ILE A 87 4.32 -38.54 37.65
C ILE A 87 5.07 -37.29 37.24
N GLY A 88 6.26 -37.12 37.84
CA GLY A 88 7.16 -36.00 37.61
C GLY A 88 7.53 -35.89 36.15
N ASN A 89 6.68 -35.24 35.37
CA ASN A 89 7.01 -34.78 34.04
C ASN A 89 7.60 -33.40 34.25
N THR A 90 8.90 -33.28 33.99
CA THR A 90 9.58 -32.00 33.97
C THR A 90 8.74 -31.02 33.14
N SER A 91 8.31 -29.93 33.78
CA SER A 91 7.70 -28.80 33.08
C SER A 91 8.78 -28.18 32.18
N HIS A 92 9.00 -28.77 31.00
CA HIS A 92 9.73 -28.14 29.92
C HIS A 92 8.85 -27.00 29.37
N ASN A 93 8.76 -25.91 30.15
CA ASN A 93 8.23 -24.62 29.73
C ASN A 93 9.21 -23.90 28.78
N ASP A 94 10.43 -24.44 28.62
CA ASP A 94 11.59 -23.88 27.92
C ASP A 94 11.42 -23.72 26.40
N GLY A 95 10.21 -23.88 25.87
CA GLY A 95 9.85 -23.62 24.47
C GLY A 95 8.41 -23.13 24.25
N LEU A 96 7.67 -22.85 25.34
CA LEU A 96 6.26 -22.41 25.28
C LEU A 96 6.15 -21.00 24.69
N ALA A 97 6.99 -20.09 25.17
CA ALA A 97 7.05 -18.72 24.70
C ALA A 97 7.44 -18.67 23.21
N ASP A 98 8.43 -19.47 22.81
CA ASP A 98 8.90 -19.54 21.42
C ASP A 98 7.83 -20.12 20.47
N THR A 99 7.12 -21.18 20.88
CA THR A 99 6.03 -21.75 20.05
C THR A 99 4.86 -20.77 19.91
N THR A 100 4.48 -20.11 20.99
CA THR A 100 3.37 -19.15 20.99
C THR A 100 3.72 -17.90 20.19
N ALA A 101 4.97 -17.43 20.28
CA ALA A 101 5.50 -16.32 19.48
C ALA A 101 5.44 -16.64 17.99
N LYS A 102 5.90 -17.83 17.58
CA LYS A 102 5.84 -18.26 16.16
C LYS A 102 4.42 -18.32 15.61
N ILE A 103 3.45 -18.80 16.40
CA ILE A 103 2.02 -18.80 16.02
C ILE A 103 1.52 -17.36 15.88
N LYS A 104 1.84 -16.47 16.82
CA LYS A 104 1.46 -15.05 16.74
C LYS A 104 2.11 -14.36 15.55
N ASP A 105 3.38 -14.60 15.26
CA ASP A 105 4.07 -14.03 14.10
C ASP A 105 3.48 -14.53 12.78
N TRP A 106 3.07 -15.81 12.74
CA TRP A 106 2.33 -16.35 11.61
C TRP A 106 0.99 -15.62 11.43
N LEU A 107 0.21 -15.47 12.49
CA LEU A 107 -1.07 -14.74 12.45
C LEU A 107 -0.88 -13.24 12.11
N LYS A 108 0.21 -12.63 12.58
CA LYS A 108 0.55 -11.23 12.29
C LYS A 108 0.76 -10.98 10.81
N ARG A 109 1.45 -11.88 10.10
CA ARG A 109 1.62 -11.79 8.64
C ARG A 109 0.31 -11.76 7.86
N ARG A 110 -0.80 -12.25 8.43
CA ARG A 110 -2.11 -12.31 7.75
C ARG A 110 -2.86 -10.98 7.81
N HIS A 111 -2.49 -10.05 8.70
CA HIS A 111 -3.00 -8.66 8.64
C HIS A 111 -2.60 -7.98 7.33
N ILE A 112 -1.43 -8.37 6.79
CA ILE A 112 -0.87 -7.85 5.55
C ILE A 112 -1.37 -8.67 4.34
N LEU A 113 -2.33 -9.59 4.54
CA LEU A 113 -2.90 -10.48 3.53
C LEU A 113 -1.87 -11.40 2.85
N ASP A 114 -0.74 -11.68 3.52
CA ASP A 114 0.33 -12.51 2.97
C ASP A 114 -0.18 -13.90 2.59
N GLN A 115 0.17 -14.35 1.39
CA GLN A 115 -0.28 -15.61 0.77
C GLN A 115 -1.80 -15.78 0.58
N VAL A 116 -2.59 -14.70 0.66
CA VAL A 116 -4.00 -14.76 0.26
C VAL A 116 -4.09 -14.89 -1.27
N PRO A 117 -4.80 -15.91 -1.82
CA PRO A 117 -4.91 -16.08 -3.25
C PRO A 117 -5.57 -14.87 -3.92
N PHE A 118 -5.09 -14.52 -5.11
CA PHE A 118 -5.55 -13.36 -5.88
C PHE A 118 -7.09 -13.31 -6.04
N GLN A 119 -7.73 -14.46 -6.29
CA GLN A 119 -9.18 -14.56 -6.48
C GLN A 119 -10.01 -14.20 -5.23
N TYR A 120 -9.42 -14.28 -4.03
CA TYR A 120 -10.06 -13.80 -2.79
C TYR A 120 -9.85 -12.30 -2.58
N LEU A 121 -8.82 -11.70 -3.18
CA LEU A 121 -8.58 -10.25 -3.14
C LEU A 121 -9.46 -9.51 -4.16
N ILE A 122 -9.50 -10.01 -5.40
CA ILE A 122 -10.27 -9.44 -6.51
C ILE A 122 -11.16 -10.55 -7.08
N PRO A 123 -12.39 -10.69 -6.57
CA PRO A 123 -13.31 -11.75 -7.00
C PRO A 123 -13.81 -11.59 -8.44
N TYR A 124 -13.94 -10.34 -8.90
CA TYR A 124 -14.48 -10.00 -10.21
C TYR A 124 -13.53 -9.08 -10.95
N GLU A 125 -13.36 -9.28 -12.24
CA GLU A 125 -12.47 -8.44 -13.06
C GLU A 125 -12.92 -6.98 -13.11
N ASP A 126 -14.24 -6.73 -13.11
CA ASP A 126 -14.81 -5.39 -13.09
C ASP A 126 -14.52 -4.61 -11.79
N MET A 127 -14.01 -5.29 -10.75
CA MET A 127 -13.52 -4.62 -9.55
C MET A 127 -12.15 -3.96 -9.76
N LEU A 128 -11.42 -4.29 -10.83
CA LEU A 128 -10.19 -3.59 -11.20
C LEU A 128 -10.05 -3.52 -12.73
N PRO A 129 -10.78 -2.58 -13.38
CA PRO A 129 -10.66 -2.35 -14.82
C PRO A 129 -9.24 -1.95 -15.25
N VAL A 130 -8.96 -2.09 -16.55
CA VAL A 130 -7.68 -1.64 -17.14
C VAL A 130 -7.53 -0.12 -17.00
N GLU A 131 -6.32 0.34 -16.70
CA GLU A 131 -6.00 1.75 -16.40
C GLU A 131 -6.87 2.33 -15.27
N SER A 132 -6.91 1.63 -14.14
CA SER A 132 -7.64 2.09 -12.96
C SER A 132 -6.86 1.93 -11.66
N ILE A 133 -7.14 2.84 -10.72
CA ILE A 133 -6.68 2.81 -9.34
C ILE A 133 -7.89 2.77 -8.42
N ARG A 134 -7.86 1.89 -7.41
CA ARG A 134 -8.90 1.81 -6.38
C ARG A 134 -8.29 1.85 -4.98
N PHE A 135 -8.84 2.73 -4.16
CA PHE A 135 -8.50 2.83 -2.74
C PHE A 135 -9.38 1.90 -1.91
N PHE A 136 -8.81 1.31 -0.87
CA PHE A 136 -9.52 0.42 0.04
C PHE A 136 -9.01 0.56 1.48
N ASN A 137 -9.85 0.11 2.42
CA ASN A 137 -9.47 -0.21 3.79
C ASN A 137 -9.55 -1.73 3.96
N ILE A 138 -8.69 -2.29 4.81
CA ILE A 138 -8.75 -3.72 5.15
C ILE A 138 -9.90 -3.91 6.15
N ASP A 139 -10.84 -4.82 5.85
CA ASP A 139 -11.91 -5.18 6.79
C ASP A 139 -11.32 -5.98 7.96
N PRO A 140 -11.27 -5.42 9.19
CA PRO A 140 -10.69 -6.10 10.34
C PRO A 140 -11.47 -7.36 10.69
N LYS A 141 -12.79 -7.39 10.47
CA LYS A 141 -13.62 -8.56 10.74
C LYS A 141 -13.30 -9.71 9.80
N TRP A 142 -13.01 -9.41 8.53
CA TRP A 142 -12.59 -10.42 7.56
C TRP A 142 -11.28 -11.07 7.99
N VAL A 143 -10.30 -10.26 8.42
CA VAL A 143 -9.01 -10.75 8.93
C VAL A 143 -9.19 -11.58 10.21
N LEU A 144 -10.06 -11.14 11.13
CA LEU A 144 -10.39 -11.91 12.34
C LEU A 144 -11.04 -13.25 12.02
N CYS A 145 -11.95 -13.32 11.06
CA CYS A 145 -12.54 -14.57 10.60
C CYS A 145 -11.48 -15.51 10.00
N LEU A 146 -10.55 -14.97 9.21
CA LEU A 146 -9.42 -15.74 8.67
C LEU A 146 -8.53 -16.30 9.79
N LYS A 147 -8.18 -15.47 10.79
CA LYS A 147 -7.39 -15.89 11.95
C LYS A 147 -8.12 -16.96 12.76
N ASP A 148 -9.42 -16.78 13.02
CA ASP A 148 -10.22 -17.79 13.74
C ASP A 148 -10.30 -19.11 12.96
N GLY A 149 -10.46 -19.03 11.64
CA GLY A 149 -10.43 -20.17 10.74
C GLY A 149 -9.11 -20.93 10.83
N ALA A 150 -7.97 -20.24 10.73
CA ALA A 150 -6.66 -20.86 10.90
C ALA A 150 -6.51 -21.54 12.27
N CYS A 151 -7.02 -20.91 13.33
CA CYS A 151 -7.05 -21.49 14.67
C CYS A 151 -8.09 -22.59 14.85
N SER A 152 -9.01 -22.83 13.91
CA SER A 152 -10.09 -23.79 14.07
C SER A 152 -9.68 -25.25 13.80
N ILE A 153 -8.46 -25.47 13.30
CA ILE A 153 -7.90 -26.81 13.13
C ILE A 153 -7.85 -27.53 14.48
N GLY A 154 -8.35 -28.76 14.50
CA GLY A 154 -8.40 -29.60 15.69
C GLY A 154 -9.56 -29.32 16.65
N ARG A 155 -10.52 -28.46 16.30
CA ARG A 155 -11.80 -28.36 17.03
C ARG A 155 -12.63 -29.63 16.79
N THR A 156 -12.92 -30.39 17.83
CA THR A 156 -13.78 -31.59 17.75
C THR A 156 -14.93 -31.56 18.75
N SER A 157 -14.72 -30.89 19.89
CA SER A 157 -15.70 -30.73 20.97
C SER A 157 -16.02 -29.25 21.22
N SER A 158 -17.17 -28.98 21.84
CA SER A 158 -17.49 -27.69 22.43
C SER A 158 -16.45 -27.24 23.47
N ASP A 159 -15.79 -28.19 24.14
CA ASP A 159 -14.73 -27.89 25.10
C ASP A 159 -13.50 -27.26 24.41
N ASP A 160 -13.17 -27.71 23.20
CA ASP A 160 -12.06 -27.15 22.41
C ASP A 160 -12.37 -25.71 21.99
N LEU A 161 -13.64 -25.43 21.64
CA LEU A 161 -14.12 -24.08 21.32
C LEU A 161 -13.99 -23.15 22.53
N ASN A 162 -14.41 -23.60 23.71
CA ASN A 162 -14.31 -22.82 24.95
C ASN A 162 -12.84 -22.54 25.32
N LEU A 163 -11.95 -23.50 25.08
CA LEU A 163 -10.51 -23.34 25.30
C LEU A 163 -9.88 -22.36 24.31
N ASP A 164 -10.29 -22.38 23.05
CA ASP A 164 -9.85 -21.40 22.06
C ASP A 164 -10.34 -19.99 22.42
N ASN A 165 -11.57 -19.87 22.92
CA ASN A 165 -12.15 -18.61 23.39
C ASN A 165 -11.38 -18.05 24.60
N SER A 166 -11.00 -18.90 25.57
CA SER A 166 -10.21 -18.47 26.73
C SER A 166 -8.76 -18.13 26.39
N THR A 167 -8.16 -18.84 25.42
CA THR A 167 -6.78 -18.57 24.96
C THR A 167 -6.73 -17.32 24.06
N ASN A 168 -7.83 -17.02 23.37
CA ASN A 168 -8.04 -15.87 22.48
C ASN A 168 -6.90 -15.61 21.47
N LEU A 169 -6.32 -16.66 20.89
CA LEU A 169 -5.20 -16.54 19.94
C LEU A 169 -5.54 -15.68 18.71
N ALA A 170 -6.79 -15.73 18.24
CA ALA A 170 -7.24 -15.04 17.04
C ALA A 170 -7.54 -13.55 17.27
N ALA A 171 -8.05 -13.15 18.44
CA ALA A 171 -8.38 -11.75 18.74
C ALA A 171 -7.45 -11.07 19.76
N ALA A 172 -6.41 -11.76 20.26
CA ALA A 172 -5.44 -11.17 21.20
C ALA A 172 -4.59 -10.02 20.62
N ASP A 173 -4.41 -9.99 19.30
CA ASP A 173 -3.75 -8.87 18.61
C ASP A 173 -4.82 -8.05 17.89
N ASP A 174 -4.96 -6.78 18.30
CA ASP A 174 -5.83 -5.81 17.64
C ASP A 174 -5.40 -5.67 16.17
N VAL A 175 -6.38 -5.69 15.26
CA VAL A 175 -6.10 -5.58 13.82
C VAL A 175 -5.83 -4.10 13.55
N PRO A 176 -4.60 -3.70 13.16
CA PRO A 176 -4.31 -2.30 12.94
C PRO A 176 -5.20 -1.76 11.82
N ALA A 177 -5.63 -0.51 11.93
CA ALA A 177 -6.26 0.16 10.81
C ALA A 177 -5.25 0.25 9.66
N MET A 178 -5.53 -0.46 8.57
CA MET A 178 -4.69 -0.51 7.38
C MET A 178 -5.52 -0.12 6.17
N SER A 179 -4.90 0.65 5.28
CA SER A 179 -5.50 1.09 4.04
C SER A 179 -4.49 1.02 2.92
N GLY A 180 -4.96 1.08 1.69
CA GLY A 180 -4.10 0.87 0.56
C GLY A 180 -4.78 1.15 -0.75
N PHE A 181 -4.08 0.80 -1.82
CA PHE A 181 -4.63 0.87 -3.16
C PHE A 181 -4.25 -0.37 -3.98
N LEU A 182 -5.14 -0.65 -4.93
CA LEU A 182 -4.90 -1.55 -6.04
C LEU A 182 -4.83 -0.73 -7.30
N MET A 183 -3.81 -0.97 -8.11
CA MET A 183 -3.66 -0.34 -9.42
C MET A 183 -3.53 -1.43 -10.48
N ARG A 184 -4.28 -1.29 -11.58
CA ARG A 184 -4.06 -2.02 -12.83
C ARG A 184 -3.69 -1.03 -13.91
N SER A 185 -2.43 -1.00 -14.31
CA SER A 185 -1.92 -0.08 -15.34
C SER A 185 -0.68 -0.64 -16.01
N ALA A 186 -0.50 -0.30 -17.30
CA ALA A 186 0.74 -0.58 -18.02
C ALA A 186 1.97 0.07 -17.36
N LEU A 187 1.79 1.16 -16.60
CA LEU A 187 2.85 1.83 -15.84
C LEU A 187 3.58 0.89 -14.86
N VAL A 188 2.87 -0.07 -14.27
CA VAL A 188 3.45 -1.05 -13.33
C VAL A 188 4.47 -1.95 -14.02
N SER A 189 4.22 -2.30 -15.29
CA SER A 189 5.15 -3.10 -16.09
C SER A 189 6.29 -2.27 -16.68
N GLY A 190 5.99 -1.04 -17.10
CA GLY A 190 6.97 -0.13 -17.71
C GLY A 190 7.98 0.43 -16.72
N TYR A 191 7.61 0.58 -15.44
CA TYR A 191 8.41 1.25 -14.43
C TYR A 191 8.52 0.40 -13.14
N PRO A 192 9.35 -0.67 -13.12
CA PRO A 192 9.51 -1.52 -11.94
C PRO A 192 10.14 -0.80 -10.73
N GLY A 193 10.82 0.33 -10.96
CA GLY A 193 11.39 1.20 -9.92
C GLY A 193 10.45 2.30 -9.44
N LEU A 194 9.13 2.17 -9.66
CA LEU A 194 8.14 3.13 -9.21
C LEU A 194 8.16 3.23 -7.69
N GLN A 195 8.31 4.46 -7.17
CA GLN A 195 8.23 4.75 -5.75
C GLN A 195 6.88 5.34 -5.42
N ILE A 196 6.38 4.99 -4.24
CA ILE A 196 5.08 5.40 -3.77
C ILE A 196 5.20 5.91 -2.35
N LEU A 197 4.60 7.06 -2.10
CA LEU A 197 4.45 7.63 -0.75
C LEU A 197 2.97 7.84 -0.47
N GLY A 198 2.55 7.46 0.74
CA GLY A 198 1.18 7.63 1.22
C GLY A 198 1.14 8.57 2.42
N PHE A 199 0.13 9.44 2.49
CA PHE A 199 -0.06 10.40 3.56
C PHE A 199 -1.46 10.27 4.16
N SER A 200 -1.57 10.47 5.48
CA SER A 200 -2.85 10.51 6.19
C SER A 200 -3.58 11.85 6.04
N GLY A 201 -2.85 12.94 5.78
CA GLY A 201 -3.44 14.24 5.48
C GLY A 201 -3.86 14.40 4.02
N THR A 202 -4.83 15.27 3.76
CA THR A 202 -5.10 15.80 2.43
C THR A 202 -4.03 16.84 2.09
N VAL A 203 -3.16 16.54 1.14
CA VAL A 203 -2.11 17.47 0.72
C VAL A 203 -2.57 18.20 -0.55
N PRO A 204 -2.90 19.51 -0.48
CA PRO A 204 -3.38 20.23 -1.65
C PRO A 204 -2.24 20.54 -2.64
N GLY A 205 -2.47 20.20 -3.91
CA GLY A 205 -1.64 20.63 -5.04
C GLY A 205 -0.18 20.13 -4.99
N ASN A 206 0.74 20.99 -5.44
CA ASN A 206 2.18 20.71 -5.53
C ASN A 206 2.94 20.96 -4.22
N ALA A 207 2.25 21.14 -3.09
CA ALA A 207 2.93 21.31 -1.80
C ALA A 207 3.78 20.07 -1.50
N GLY A 208 5.08 20.30 -1.34
CA GLY A 208 6.01 19.29 -0.85
C GLY A 208 5.72 19.04 0.62
N GLU A 209 5.26 17.84 0.95
CA GLU A 209 5.27 17.39 2.34
C GLU A 209 6.59 16.69 2.63
N ASP A 210 7.05 16.85 3.87
CA ASP A 210 8.24 16.17 4.36
C ASP A 210 8.05 14.66 4.31
N HIS A 211 9.07 13.93 3.89
CA HIS A 211 9.05 12.47 3.86
C HIS A 211 8.83 11.85 5.25
N ALA A 212 8.96 12.65 6.32
CA ALA A 212 8.71 12.26 7.69
C ALA A 212 7.21 12.14 8.04
N SER A 213 6.30 12.78 7.29
CA SER A 213 4.84 12.61 7.47
C SER A 213 4.27 11.41 6.71
N CYS A 214 5.11 10.69 5.96
CA CYS A 214 4.70 9.52 5.20
C CYS A 214 4.28 8.36 6.10
N LEU A 215 3.19 7.70 5.73
CA LEU A 215 2.76 6.44 6.34
C LEU A 215 3.72 5.32 5.92
N PRO A 216 4.09 4.40 6.85
CA PRO A 216 4.97 3.31 6.52
C PRO A 216 4.27 2.30 5.61
N VAL A 217 4.97 1.89 4.55
CA VAL A 217 4.51 0.84 3.64
C VAL A 217 4.73 -0.51 4.31
N VAL A 218 3.63 -1.24 4.53
CA VAL A 218 3.65 -2.56 5.18
C VAL A 218 3.85 -3.67 4.16
N ARG A 219 3.25 -3.52 2.97
CA ARG A 219 3.45 -4.43 1.83
C ARG A 219 3.26 -3.71 0.52
N MET A 220 4.21 -3.88 -0.36
CA MET A 220 4.13 -3.48 -1.75
C MET A 220 4.53 -4.68 -2.60
N GLU A 221 3.59 -5.17 -3.41
CA GLU A 221 3.78 -6.38 -4.19
C GLU A 221 3.09 -6.27 -5.55
N ARG A 222 3.81 -6.73 -6.58
CA ARG A 222 3.28 -6.86 -7.93
C ARG A 222 2.61 -8.23 -8.06
N LEU A 223 1.28 -8.25 -8.01
CA LEU A 223 0.46 -9.48 -8.07
C LEU A 223 0.40 -10.06 -9.50
N SER A 224 0.55 -9.20 -10.51
CA SER A 224 0.61 -9.55 -11.93
C SER A 224 1.40 -8.48 -12.67
N ASP A 225 1.66 -8.66 -13.97
CA ASP A 225 2.48 -7.72 -14.71
C ASP A 225 1.95 -6.28 -14.69
N GLU A 226 0.63 -6.11 -14.65
CA GLU A 226 0.00 -4.79 -14.62
C GLU A 226 -0.61 -4.45 -13.26
N ILE A 227 -0.61 -5.39 -12.30
CA ILE A 227 -1.35 -5.23 -11.04
C ILE A 227 -0.39 -5.02 -9.88
N LEU A 228 -0.53 -3.87 -9.23
CA LEU A 228 0.22 -3.49 -8.04
C LEU A 228 -0.71 -3.40 -6.83
N LEU A 229 -0.34 -4.08 -5.75
CA LEU A 229 -0.96 -3.97 -4.44
C LEU A 229 -0.01 -3.22 -3.50
N CYS A 230 -0.51 -2.18 -2.84
CA CYS A 230 0.21 -1.49 -1.79
C CYS A 230 -0.68 -1.30 -0.55
N ILE A 231 -0.14 -1.62 0.61
CA ILE A 231 -0.79 -1.53 1.93
C ILE A 231 0.07 -0.67 2.84
N PHE A 232 -0.55 0.31 3.47
CA PHE A 232 0.03 1.22 4.45
C PHE A 232 -0.53 0.92 5.84
N GLU A 233 0.27 1.24 6.86
CA GLU A 233 -0.21 1.31 8.25
C GLU A 233 -0.91 2.65 8.46
N GLY A 234 -2.19 2.64 8.82
CA GLY A 234 -3.03 3.83 8.94
C GLY A 234 -4.01 4.03 7.78
N ASP A 235 -4.76 5.13 7.83
CA ASP A 235 -5.72 5.52 6.79
C ASP A 235 -5.09 6.54 5.83
N ILE A 236 -5.06 6.18 4.55
CA ILE A 236 -4.45 6.96 3.47
C ILE A 236 -5.48 7.92 2.86
N HIS A 237 -5.06 9.16 2.67
CA HIS A 237 -5.83 10.19 1.99
C HIS A 237 -5.13 10.74 0.76
N THR A 238 -3.81 10.84 0.77
CA THR A 238 -3.04 11.32 -0.39
C THR A 238 -1.99 10.29 -0.77
N LEU A 239 -1.77 10.12 -2.07
CA LEU A 239 -0.82 9.17 -2.60
C LEU A 239 -0.01 9.77 -3.74
N ASP A 240 1.31 9.69 -3.62
CA ASP A 240 2.26 10.22 -4.58
C ASP A 240 2.99 9.07 -5.28
N PHE A 241 2.94 9.07 -6.61
CA PHE A 241 3.74 8.21 -7.47
C PHE A 241 4.86 9.02 -8.10
N PHE A 242 6.08 8.48 -8.08
CA PHE A 242 7.20 9.06 -8.80
C PHE A 242 8.19 7.97 -9.19
N GLN A 243 8.92 8.20 -10.27
CA GLN A 243 10.00 7.30 -10.64
C GLN A 243 11.16 7.48 -9.67
N LYS A 244 11.88 6.40 -9.37
CA LYS A 244 13.14 6.49 -8.63
C LYS A 244 14.06 7.53 -9.31
N PRO A 245 14.53 8.56 -8.59
CA PRO A 245 15.40 9.58 -9.16
C PRO A 245 16.81 9.03 -9.35
N ASP A 246 17.02 8.27 -10.43
CA ASP A 246 18.31 7.65 -10.74
C ASP A 246 19.22 8.55 -11.61
N VAL A 247 18.63 9.35 -12.51
CA VAL A 247 19.36 10.23 -13.43
C VAL A 247 18.60 11.55 -13.55
N LEU A 248 19.28 12.67 -13.32
CA LEU A 248 18.76 14.00 -13.62
C LEU A 248 18.72 14.19 -15.14
N HIS A 249 17.58 14.59 -15.67
CA HIS A 249 17.40 14.83 -17.10
C HIS A 249 17.14 16.30 -17.37
N PHE A 250 17.50 16.74 -18.58
CA PHE A 250 17.01 18.01 -19.09
C PHE A 250 15.64 17.79 -19.69
N GLY A 251 14.68 18.61 -19.29
CA GLY A 251 13.31 18.50 -19.76
C GLY A 251 12.67 19.87 -19.98
N VAL A 252 11.60 19.86 -20.75
CA VAL A 252 10.79 21.00 -21.15
C VAL A 252 9.36 20.51 -21.31
N ASP A 253 8.38 21.28 -20.86
CA ASP A 253 6.96 20.98 -21.04
C ASP A 253 6.59 21.17 -22.52
N SER A 254 5.71 20.33 -23.05
CA SER A 254 5.25 20.44 -24.44
C SER A 254 3.73 20.34 -24.55
N ASP A 255 3.13 21.37 -25.15
CA ASP A 255 1.72 21.38 -25.54
C ASP A 255 1.51 20.80 -26.96
N GLY A 256 2.54 20.16 -27.54
CA GLY A 256 2.53 19.57 -28.87
C GLY A 256 2.93 20.52 -30.01
N THR A 257 2.89 21.85 -29.81
CA THR A 257 3.37 22.86 -30.77
C THR A 257 4.49 23.73 -30.20
N ASN A 258 4.41 24.06 -28.93
CA ASN A 258 5.40 24.88 -28.23
C ASN A 258 6.07 24.06 -27.13
N TYR A 259 7.33 24.38 -26.88
CA TYR A 259 8.05 23.89 -25.72
C TYR A 259 8.13 25.03 -24.71
N SER A 260 7.74 24.77 -23.47
CA SER A 260 7.75 25.76 -22.41
C SER A 260 8.40 25.27 -21.13
N LYS A 261 8.78 26.19 -20.26
CA LYS A 261 9.26 25.84 -18.93
C LYS A 261 8.99 26.95 -17.92
N GLN A 262 8.64 26.57 -16.69
CA GLN A 262 8.64 27.51 -15.58
C GLN A 262 10.08 27.74 -15.10
N LEU A 263 10.52 28.99 -15.20
CA LEU A 263 11.87 29.38 -14.83
C LEU A 263 12.05 29.45 -13.31
N ARG A 264 13.29 29.29 -12.84
CA ARG A 264 13.67 29.37 -11.44
C ARG A 264 14.48 30.65 -11.16
N ARG A 265 14.60 30.98 -9.88
CA ARG A 265 15.51 32.00 -9.37
C ARG A 265 16.87 31.36 -9.06
N ALA A 266 17.90 32.19 -8.90
CA ALA A 266 19.25 31.73 -8.54
C ALA A 266 19.30 31.01 -7.16
N ASP A 267 18.33 31.27 -6.29
CA ASP A 267 18.14 30.57 -5.01
C ASP A 267 17.47 29.18 -5.16
N GLY A 268 17.10 28.78 -6.38
CA GLY A 268 16.42 27.52 -6.70
C GLY A 268 14.91 27.54 -6.48
N SER A 269 14.32 28.66 -6.05
CA SER A 269 12.86 28.80 -5.94
C SER A 269 12.22 29.01 -7.32
N ASN A 270 11.03 28.44 -7.54
CA ASN A 270 10.29 28.66 -8.78
C ASN A 270 9.77 30.11 -8.84
N LEU A 271 9.80 30.73 -10.02
CA LEU A 271 9.09 31.99 -10.25
C LEU A 271 7.59 31.81 -9.99
N PRO A 272 6.89 32.83 -9.47
CA PRO A 272 5.46 32.70 -9.17
C PRO A 272 4.66 32.34 -10.43
N PRO A 273 3.55 31.58 -10.30
CA PRO A 273 2.75 31.10 -11.45
C PRO A 273 2.07 32.21 -12.26
N SER A 274 2.18 33.48 -11.82
CA SER A 274 1.78 34.67 -12.56
C SER A 274 2.82 35.16 -13.57
N ALA A 275 4.05 34.63 -13.53
CA ALA A 275 5.10 34.94 -14.48
C ALA A 275 4.85 34.21 -15.82
N GLU A 276 5.21 34.83 -16.94
CA GLU A 276 5.08 34.17 -18.23
C GLU A 276 6.04 32.98 -18.31
N ALA A 277 5.51 31.80 -18.68
CA ALA A 277 6.34 30.63 -18.90
C ALA A 277 7.31 30.90 -20.05
N PHE A 278 8.56 30.48 -19.88
CA PHE A 278 9.52 30.50 -20.98
C PHE A 278 8.97 29.67 -22.13
N THR A 279 9.02 30.20 -23.35
CA THR A 279 8.68 29.45 -24.56
C THR A 279 9.85 29.54 -25.52
N PHE A 280 10.21 28.42 -26.14
CA PHE A 280 11.21 28.43 -27.19
C PHE A 280 10.65 29.15 -28.41
N THR A 281 11.35 30.17 -28.87
CA THR A 281 11.10 30.79 -30.18
C THR A 281 11.87 30.04 -31.26
N ASP A 282 11.39 30.09 -32.51
CA ASP A 282 12.11 29.57 -33.68
C ASP A 282 12.36 28.04 -33.71
N VAL A 283 11.58 27.26 -32.96
CA VAL A 283 11.64 25.77 -32.91
C VAL A 283 11.50 25.13 -34.30
N GLU A 284 10.71 25.75 -35.19
CA GLU A 284 10.52 25.29 -36.57
C GLU A 284 11.82 25.22 -37.38
N PHE A 285 12.85 25.99 -36.99
CA PHE A 285 14.14 26.06 -37.67
C PHE A 285 15.20 25.11 -37.09
N TRP A 286 14.88 24.38 -36.03
CA TRP A 286 15.78 23.38 -35.44
C TRP A 286 15.88 22.13 -36.30
N HIS A 287 14.85 21.85 -37.09
CA HIS A 287 14.77 20.69 -37.95
C HIS A 287 14.57 21.11 -39.40
N ASP A 288 15.47 20.66 -40.26
CA ASP A 288 15.23 20.69 -41.69
C ASP A 288 14.37 19.47 -42.06
N LYS A 289 13.06 19.68 -42.27
CA LYS A 289 12.11 18.60 -42.62
C LYS A 289 12.47 17.88 -43.92
N THR A 290 13.12 18.58 -44.86
CA THR A 290 13.54 18.01 -46.15
C THR A 290 14.77 17.13 -46.01
N LEU A 291 15.74 17.54 -45.18
CA LEU A 291 16.97 16.77 -44.97
C LEU A 291 16.88 15.76 -43.82
N ARG A 292 15.84 15.84 -42.97
CA ARG A 292 15.69 15.07 -41.73
C ARG A 292 16.90 15.21 -40.79
N VAL A 293 17.52 16.39 -40.77
CA VAL A 293 18.69 16.71 -39.94
C VAL A 293 18.30 17.77 -38.91
N ALA A 294 18.75 17.58 -37.67
CA ALA A 294 18.67 18.56 -36.61
C ALA A 294 19.89 19.50 -36.66
N ASN A 295 19.66 20.81 -36.63
CA ASN A 295 20.72 21.82 -36.62
C ASN A 295 21.02 22.23 -35.16
N PHE A 296 22.02 21.58 -34.56
CA PHE A 296 22.40 21.82 -33.17
C PHE A 296 22.88 23.24 -32.90
N ASP A 297 23.55 23.89 -33.86
CA ASP A 297 24.06 25.25 -33.69
C ASP A 297 22.93 26.26 -33.59
N LYS A 298 21.93 26.16 -34.49
CA LYS A 298 20.73 27.02 -34.45
C LYS A 298 19.89 26.77 -33.20
N MET A 299 19.77 25.50 -32.80
CA MET A 299 19.07 25.12 -31.57
C MET A 299 19.76 25.72 -30.33
N ALA A 300 21.07 25.62 -30.22
CA ALA A 300 21.83 26.16 -29.09
C ALA A 300 21.72 27.69 -28.99
N VAL A 301 21.85 28.40 -30.12
CA VAL A 301 21.77 29.87 -30.16
C VAL A 301 20.37 30.37 -29.82
N SER A 302 19.33 29.77 -30.41
CA SER A 302 17.93 30.16 -30.15
C SER A 302 17.51 29.85 -28.72
N ALA A 303 17.90 28.69 -28.17
CA ALA A 303 17.64 28.32 -26.78
C ALA A 303 18.27 29.30 -25.79
N ALA A 304 19.57 29.58 -25.92
CA ALA A 304 20.28 30.47 -25.01
C ALA A 304 19.76 31.92 -25.09
N THR A 305 19.46 32.42 -26.30
CA THR A 305 18.98 33.79 -26.50
C THR A 305 17.58 33.99 -25.94
N SER A 306 16.67 33.04 -26.19
CA SER A 306 15.29 33.12 -25.71
C SER A 306 15.20 33.00 -24.19
N LEU A 307 16.00 32.10 -23.60
CA LEU A 307 16.01 31.86 -22.15
C LEU A 307 16.57 33.09 -21.42
N LYS A 308 17.70 33.64 -21.89
CA LYS A 308 18.26 34.88 -21.34
C LYS A 308 17.28 36.05 -21.42
N ALA A 309 16.62 36.23 -22.57
CA ALA A 309 15.66 37.32 -22.75
C ALA A 309 14.46 37.22 -21.79
N THR A 310 13.96 36.01 -21.58
CA THR A 310 12.80 35.77 -20.70
C THR A 310 13.18 35.94 -19.23
N LEU A 311 14.32 35.39 -18.79
CA LEU A 311 14.82 35.56 -17.41
C LEU A 311 15.02 37.03 -17.05
N ILE A 312 15.69 37.81 -17.90
CA ILE A 312 15.93 39.25 -17.64
C ILE A 312 14.60 40.02 -17.56
N THR A 313 13.65 39.69 -18.43
CA THR A 313 12.34 40.36 -18.48
C THR A 313 11.52 40.06 -17.23
N GLU A 314 11.49 38.80 -16.77
CA GLU A 314 10.72 38.42 -15.58
C GLU A 314 11.41 38.84 -14.27
N LEU A 315 12.73 38.71 -14.16
CA LEU A 315 13.47 39.18 -12.98
C LEU A 315 13.40 40.70 -12.85
N GLY A 316 13.48 41.45 -13.96
CA GLY A 316 13.32 42.91 -13.96
C GLY A 316 11.92 43.40 -13.53
N LYS A 317 10.90 42.53 -13.58
CA LYS A 317 9.56 42.81 -13.05
C LYS A 317 9.43 42.53 -11.54
N LEU A 318 10.36 41.77 -10.96
CA LEU A 318 10.24 41.19 -9.61
C LEU A 318 11.29 41.68 -8.59
N SER A 319 12.41 42.30 -8.99
CA SER A 319 13.42 42.85 -8.05
C SER A 319 14.10 44.13 -8.56
N GLU A 320 14.44 45.06 -7.65
CA GLU A 320 15.23 46.28 -7.93
C GLU A 320 16.75 46.02 -8.06
N ASP A 321 17.24 44.85 -7.62
CA ASP A 321 18.64 44.42 -7.77
C ASP A 321 18.79 43.49 -8.99
N SER A 322 19.12 44.07 -10.14
CA SER A 322 19.17 43.41 -11.45
C SER A 322 20.53 42.78 -11.78
N SER A 323 21.24 42.20 -10.80
CA SER A 323 22.57 41.60 -11.02
C SER A 323 22.57 40.07 -11.12
N GLU A 324 21.42 39.41 -10.89
CA GLU A 324 21.28 37.98 -11.14
C GLU A 324 21.32 37.70 -12.65
N PHE A 325 22.22 36.80 -13.07
CA PHE A 325 22.41 36.31 -14.46
C PHE A 325 22.97 37.31 -15.51
N ASP A 326 23.78 38.31 -15.09
CA ASP A 326 24.44 39.26 -16.02
C ASP A 326 25.30 38.54 -17.10
N VAL A 327 25.96 37.44 -16.69
CA VAL A 327 26.62 36.49 -17.58
C VAL A 327 25.90 35.14 -17.49
N PHE A 328 25.12 34.80 -18.52
CA PHE A 328 24.47 33.50 -18.62
C PHE A 328 25.50 32.40 -18.90
N THR A 329 25.77 31.56 -17.90
CA THR A 329 26.75 30.47 -18.00
C THR A 329 26.09 29.14 -18.35
N SER A 330 26.91 28.15 -18.71
CA SER A 330 26.44 26.77 -18.90
C SER A 330 25.89 26.14 -17.63
N ALA A 331 26.31 26.61 -16.45
CA ALA A 331 25.77 26.15 -15.17
C ALA A 331 24.34 26.67 -14.95
N ASP A 332 24.06 27.92 -15.32
CA ASP A 332 22.72 28.51 -15.24
C ASP A 332 21.75 27.82 -16.20
N PHE A 333 22.20 27.55 -17.43
CA PHE A 333 21.44 26.74 -18.38
C PHE A 333 21.13 25.35 -17.81
N ALA A 334 22.12 24.67 -17.24
CA ALA A 334 21.92 23.35 -16.66
C ALA A 334 20.93 23.41 -15.49
N MET A 335 21.01 24.41 -14.60
CA MET A 335 20.09 24.59 -13.47
C MET A 335 18.64 24.77 -13.93
N GLU A 336 18.42 25.63 -14.92
CA GLU A 336 17.08 25.87 -15.47
C GLU A 336 16.54 24.64 -16.20
N MET A 337 17.38 23.95 -16.97
CA MET A 337 16.94 22.79 -17.75
C MET A 337 16.75 21.53 -16.93
N LEU A 338 17.33 21.44 -15.73
CA LEU A 338 17.28 20.23 -14.91
C LEU A 338 15.87 19.98 -14.37
N GLU A 339 15.37 18.78 -14.64
CA GLU A 339 14.11 18.26 -14.12
C GLU A 339 14.36 17.03 -13.26
N GLY A 340 13.65 16.99 -12.13
CA GLY A 340 13.54 15.79 -11.31
C GLY A 340 12.46 14.87 -11.87
N ALA A 341 12.37 13.67 -11.30
CA ALA A 341 11.29 12.76 -11.63
C ALA A 341 9.94 13.42 -11.36
N GLU A 342 9.05 13.38 -12.35
CA GLU A 342 7.68 13.86 -12.18
C GLU A 342 6.97 13.09 -11.07
N LYS A 343 6.18 13.84 -10.29
CA LYS A 343 5.38 13.30 -9.21
C LYS A 343 3.91 13.47 -9.54
N VAL A 344 3.18 12.36 -9.60
CA VAL A 344 1.73 12.35 -9.79
C VAL A 344 1.06 12.09 -8.45
N ARG A 345 0.17 13.01 -8.05
CA ARG A 345 -0.55 12.95 -6.78
C ARG A 345 -2.02 12.56 -7.00
N PHE A 346 -2.47 11.57 -6.26
CA PHE A 346 -3.88 11.18 -6.16
C PHE A 346 -4.39 11.51 -4.76
N VAL A 347 -5.54 12.15 -4.70
CA VAL A 347 -6.25 12.41 -3.44
C VAL A 347 -7.47 11.51 -3.41
N ARG A 348 -7.60 10.73 -2.34
CA ARG A 348 -8.77 9.90 -2.06
C ARG A 348 -9.97 10.82 -1.83
N PRO A 349 -11.10 10.62 -2.54
CA PRO A 349 -12.29 11.46 -2.44
C PRO A 349 -13.00 11.35 -1.09
#